data_AF-A0A934GI75-F1
#
_entry.id   AF-A0A934GI75-F1
#
_cell.length_a   1.000
_cell.length_b   1.000
_cell.length_c   1.000
_cell.angle_alpha   90.00
_cell.angle_beta   90.00
_cell.angle_gamma   90.00
#
_symmetry.space_group_name_H-M   'P 1'
#
loop_
_entity.id
_entity.type
_entity.pdbx_description
1 polymer ?
#
loop_
_entity_poly.entity_id
_entity_poly.type
_entity_poly.pdbx_seq_one_letter_code
_entity_poly.pdbx_strand_id
1 'polypeptide(L)'
;MKSDTVFYSIFVVTVLAMRMEVFLFPQRKLIVSGAIIHHFWIGVLFIFFALLVPKRYTGLRIGIFSVGSGLAADELMYIVLGGRTVSEYWSLYSVSGAVVLTAIIFTIRKWLIRKII
;
A
#
# COMPACT_ATOMS: atom_id res chain seq x y z
N MET A 1 12.24 -2.22 -18.39
CA MET A 1 10.81 -2.52 -18.10
C MET A 1 10.00 -1.23 -18.25
N LYS A 2 8.73 -1.29 -18.64
CA LYS A 2 7.86 -0.10 -18.70
C LYS A 2 7.58 0.42 -17.29
N SER A 3 7.50 1.74 -17.11
CA SER A 3 7.28 2.37 -15.79
C SER A 3 6.02 1.86 -15.07
N ASP A 4 4.96 1.54 -15.82
CA ASP A 4 3.73 0.96 -15.25
C ASP A 4 3.91 -0.47 -14.76
N THR A 5 4.79 -1.23 -15.40
CA THR A 5 5.16 -2.59 -14.96
C THR A 5 6.00 -2.52 -13.69
N VAL A 6 6.99 -1.61 -13.65
CA VAL A 6 7.82 -1.39 -12.45
C VAL A 6 6.95 -0.98 -11.27
N PHE A 7 6.04 -0.02 -11.47
CA PHE A 7 5.08 0.40 -10.46
C PHE A 7 4.27 -0.78 -9.91
N TYR A 8 3.65 -1.54 -10.80
CA TYR A 8 2.78 -2.64 -10.40
C TYR A 8 3.55 -3.77 -9.70
N SER A 9 4.77 -4.08 -10.16
CA SER A 9 5.62 -5.08 -9.51
C SER A 9 5.99 -4.66 -8.08
N ILE A 10 6.45 -3.43 -7.87
CA ILE A 10 6.78 -2.93 -6.52
C ILE A 10 5.52 -2.88 -5.64
N PHE A 11 4.39 -2.42 -6.20
CA PHE A 11 3.10 -2.40 -5.51
C PHE A 11 2.70 -3.80 -5.00
N VAL A 12 2.68 -4.81 -5.87
CA VAL A 12 2.30 -6.19 -5.49
C VAL A 12 3.27 -6.77 -4.47
N VAL A 13 4.58 -6.60 -4.68
CA VAL A 13 5.60 -7.05 -3.71
C VAL A 13 5.38 -6.40 -2.36
N THR A 14 5.03 -5.10 -2.32
CA THR A 14 4.76 -4.40 -1.07
C THR A 14 3.54 -4.99 -0.35
N VAL A 15 2.42 -5.20 -1.05
CA VAL A 15 1.21 -5.82 -0.46
C VAL A 15 1.53 -7.21 0.09
N LEU A 16 2.21 -8.06 -0.70
CA LEU A 16 2.58 -9.40 -0.28
C LEU A 16 3.56 -9.40 0.91
N ALA A 17 4.54 -8.50 0.89
CA ALA A 17 5.50 -8.36 1.99
C ALA A 17 4.82 -7.93 3.28
N MET A 18 3.88 -6.98 3.22
CA MET A 18 3.12 -6.56 4.41
C MET A 18 2.25 -7.68 4.95
N ARG A 19 1.52 -8.39 4.07
CA ARG A 19 0.73 -9.55 4.47
C ARG A 19 1.62 -10.61 5.12
N MET A 20 2.77 -10.92 4.52
CA MET A 20 3.71 -11.88 5.09
C MET A 20 4.28 -11.41 6.44
N GLU A 21 4.57 -10.12 6.60
CA GLU A 21 5.07 -9.54 7.84
C GLU A 21 4.05 -9.66 8.97
N VAL A 22 2.79 -9.30 8.74
CA VAL A 22 1.70 -9.47 9.74
C VAL A 22 1.43 -10.94 10.05
N PHE A 23 1.60 -11.84 9.08
CA PHE A 23 1.46 -13.28 9.30
C PHE A 23 2.55 -13.82 10.24
N LEU A 24 3.80 -13.45 9.98
CA LEU A 24 4.96 -13.94 10.73
C LEU A 24 5.12 -13.24 12.09
N PHE A 25 4.72 -11.97 12.20
CA PHE A 25 4.94 -11.14 13.39
C PHE A 25 3.65 -10.43 13.87
N PRO A 26 2.59 -11.18 14.22
CA PRO A 26 1.26 -10.63 14.50
C PRO A 26 1.18 -9.68 15.70
N GLN A 27 2.17 -9.67 16.60
CA GLN A 27 2.14 -8.85 17.83
C GLN A 27 2.81 -7.48 17.69
N ARG A 28 3.37 -7.13 16.53
CA ARG A 28 4.00 -5.82 16.34
C ARG A 28 2.93 -4.75 16.10
N LYS A 29 2.68 -3.93 17.12
CA LYS A 29 1.85 -2.72 17.01
C LYS A 29 2.71 -1.50 17.30
N LEU A 30 2.75 -0.55 16.38
CA LEU A 30 3.29 0.77 16.67
C LEU A 30 2.19 1.58 17.36
N ILE A 31 2.41 1.93 18.63
CA ILE A 31 1.46 2.74 19.41
C ILE A 31 2.11 4.09 19.70
N VAL A 32 1.48 5.18 19.28
CA VAL A 32 1.93 6.55 19.54
C VAL A 32 0.80 7.31 20.22
N SER A 33 1.05 7.79 21.43
CA SER A 33 0.05 8.49 22.26
C SER A 33 -1.26 7.72 22.45
N GLY A 34 -1.18 6.39 22.55
CA GLY A 34 -2.35 5.50 22.71
C GLY A 34 -3.09 5.15 21.40
N ALA A 35 -2.72 5.75 20.27
CA ALA A 35 -3.25 5.41 18.95
C ALA A 35 -2.38 4.35 18.26
N ILE A 36 -3.02 3.36 17.63
CA ILE A 36 -2.33 2.37 16.79
C ILE A 36 -2.03 3.02 15.44
N ILE A 37 -0.75 3.11 15.08
CA ILE A 37 -0.33 3.58 13.77
C ILE A 37 -0.32 2.39 12.81
N HIS A 38 -1.30 2.42 11.92
CA HIS A 38 -1.44 1.53 10.78
C HIS A 38 -0.45 1.90 9.67
N HIS A 39 0.16 0.91 9.01
CA HIS A 39 1.06 1.16 7.88
C HIS A 39 0.33 1.79 6.70
N PHE A 40 -1.00 1.72 6.67
CA PHE A 40 -1.87 2.56 5.84
C PHE A 40 -1.45 4.04 5.84
N TRP A 41 -1.26 4.65 7.01
CA TRP A 41 -0.96 6.08 7.13
C TRP A 41 0.43 6.41 6.60
N ILE A 42 1.39 5.50 6.81
CA ILE A 42 2.73 5.60 6.21
C ILE A 42 2.61 5.54 4.69
N GLY A 43 1.73 4.68 4.16
CA GLY A 43 1.42 4.59 2.74
C GLY A 43 0.89 5.90 2.16
N VAL A 44 -0.09 6.51 2.83
CA VAL A 44 -0.66 7.82 2.46
C VAL A 44 0.43 8.91 2.45
N LEU A 45 1.29 8.94 3.47
CA LEU A 45 2.42 9.87 3.53
C LEU A 45 3.36 9.67 2.34
N PHE A 46 3.71 8.42 2.00
CA PHE A 46 4.57 8.13 0.84
C PHE A 46 3.92 8.57 -0.48
N ILE A 47 2.62 8.35 -0.67
CA ILE A 47 1.90 8.87 -1.83
C ILE A 47 2.06 10.39 -1.92
N PHE A 48 1.83 11.12 -0.82
CA PHE A 48 1.96 12.57 -0.78
C PHE A 48 3.41 13.01 -1.06
N PHE A 49 4.39 12.37 -0.43
CA PHE A 49 5.81 12.65 -0.69
C PHE A 49 6.19 12.43 -2.15
N ALA A 50 5.70 11.37 -2.79
CA ALA A 50 5.94 11.14 -4.21
C ALA A 50 5.39 12.29 -5.07
N LEU A 51 4.30 12.95 -4.68
CA LEU A 51 3.80 14.11 -5.41
C LEU A 51 4.76 15.32 -5.32
N LEU A 52 5.50 15.45 -4.21
CA LEU A 52 6.48 16.51 -3.98
C LEU A 52 7.84 16.26 -4.64
N VAL A 53 8.16 15.02 -5.02
CA VAL A 53 9.42 14.69 -5.69
C VAL A 53 9.47 15.33 -7.09
N PRO A 54 10.52 16.11 -7.42
CA PRO A 54 10.67 16.72 -8.74
C PRO A 54 10.61 15.69 -9.88
N LYS A 55 9.95 16.05 -11.00
CA LYS A 55 9.76 15.18 -12.17
C LYS A 55 11.04 14.58 -12.74
N ARG A 56 12.18 15.28 -12.60
CA ARG A 56 13.52 14.79 -13.01
C ARG A 56 13.95 13.50 -12.30
N TYR A 57 13.40 13.21 -11.11
CA TYR A 57 13.67 11.99 -10.35
C TYR A 57 12.57 10.94 -10.54
N THR A 58 12.23 10.64 -11.80
CA THR A 58 11.07 9.81 -12.15
C THR A 58 11.12 8.42 -11.50
N GLY A 59 12.29 7.79 -11.43
CA GLY A 59 12.46 6.47 -10.81
C GLY A 59 12.15 6.47 -9.32
N LEU A 60 12.70 7.44 -8.56
CA LEU A 60 12.43 7.60 -7.14
C LEU A 60 10.95 7.90 -6.90
N ARG A 61 10.37 8.79 -7.71
CA ARG A 61 8.95 9.16 -7.65
C ARG A 61 8.04 7.95 -7.81
N ILE A 62 8.30 7.13 -8.84
CA ILE A 62 7.56 5.88 -9.07
C ILE A 62 7.76 4.93 -7.89
N GLY A 63 9.00 4.74 -7.42
CA GLY A 63 9.29 3.84 -6.30
C GLY A 63 8.51 4.20 -5.04
N ILE A 64 8.61 5.44 -4.58
CA ILE A 64 7.90 5.94 -3.39
C ILE A 64 6.39 5.80 -3.59
N PHE A 65 5.86 6.20 -4.75
CA PHE A 65 4.43 6.10 -5.02
C PHE A 65 3.93 4.64 -5.03
N SER A 66 4.74 3.72 -5.55
CA SER A 66 4.42 2.29 -5.62
C SER A 66 4.34 1.67 -4.22
N VAL A 67 5.35 1.94 -3.38
CA VAL A 67 5.38 1.48 -1.99
C VAL A 67 4.23 2.10 -1.20
N GLY A 68 4.03 3.41 -1.34
CA GLY A 68 2.96 4.12 -0.64
C GLY A 68 1.57 3.57 -1.00
N SER A 69 1.33 3.35 -2.30
CA SER A 69 0.09 2.75 -2.79
C SER A 69 -0.10 1.32 -2.30
N GLY A 70 0.98 0.52 -2.26
CA GLY A 70 0.93 -0.86 -1.75
C GLY A 70 0.56 -0.93 -0.27
N LEU A 71 1.23 -0.13 0.56
CA LEU A 71 0.95 -0.01 2.00
C LEU A 71 -0.49 0.42 2.26
N ALA A 72 -0.97 1.43 1.54
CA ALA A 72 -2.33 1.92 1.69
C ALA A 72 -3.37 0.90 1.22
N ALA A 73 -3.17 0.29 0.04
CA ALA A 73 -4.12 -0.67 -0.52
C ALA A 73 -4.22 -1.96 0.30
N ASP A 74 -3.11 -2.41 0.88
CA ASP A 74 -3.06 -3.60 1.72
C ASP A 74 -4.06 -3.54 2.88
N GLU A 75 -4.11 -2.41 3.58
CA GLU A 75 -4.85 -2.27 4.84
C GLU A 75 -6.14 -1.47 4.72
N LEU A 76 -6.43 -0.89 3.54
CA LEU A 76 -7.61 -0.04 3.32
C LEU A 76 -8.91 -0.75 3.71
N MET A 77 -9.14 -1.98 3.24
CA MET A 77 -10.38 -2.68 3.54
C MET A 77 -10.50 -3.03 5.03
N TYR A 78 -9.40 -3.41 5.67
CA TYR A 78 -9.36 -3.67 7.11
C TYR A 78 -9.74 -2.42 7.93
N ILE A 79 -9.23 -1.23 7.56
CA ILE A 79 -9.57 0.03 8.21
C ILE A 79 -11.02 0.43 7.95
N VAL A 80 -11.49 0.33 6.70
CA VAL A 80 -12.86 0.68 6.32
C VAL A 80 -13.89 -0.16 7.09
N LEU A 81 -13.57 -1.43 7.34
CA LEU A 81 -14.41 -2.34 8.13
C LEU A 81 -14.23 -2.16 9.65
N GLY A 82 -13.35 -1.25 10.09
CA GLY A 82 -13.12 -0.95 11.50
C GLY A 82 -12.36 -2.03 12.27
N GLY A 83 -11.54 -2.83 11.58
CA GLY A 83 -10.77 -3.90 12.20
C GLY A 83 -9.77 -3.39 13.25
N ARG A 84 -9.61 -4.16 14.34
CA ARG A 84 -8.75 -3.82 15.50
C ARG A 84 -7.77 -4.93 15.87
N THR A 85 -8.01 -6.13 15.35
CA THR A 85 -7.30 -7.36 15.69
C THR A 85 -6.64 -7.97 14.47
N VAL A 86 -5.60 -8.76 14.70
CA VAL A 86 -4.91 -9.51 13.64
C VAL A 86 -5.85 -10.52 12.97
N SER A 87 -6.77 -11.12 13.72
CA SER A 87 -7.79 -12.01 13.16
C SER A 87 -8.70 -11.31 12.16
N GLU A 88 -9.08 -10.06 12.42
CA GLU A 88 -9.87 -9.25 11.47
C GLU A 88 -9.03 -8.83 10.26
N TYR A 89 -7.73 -8.58 10.45
CA TYR A 89 -6.82 -8.31 9.34
C TYR A 89 -6.71 -9.51 8.39
N TRP A 90 -6.76 -10.74 8.92
CA TRP A 90 -6.81 -11.99 8.15
C TRP A 90 -8.22 -12.47 7.81
N SER A 91 -9.25 -11.70 8.14
CA SER A 91 -10.62 -12.06 7.75
C SER A 91 -10.75 -12.15 6.24
N LEU A 92 -11.69 -12.99 5.79
CA LEU A 92 -12.01 -13.14 4.36
C LEU A 92 -12.32 -11.78 3.70
N TYR A 93 -12.99 -10.87 4.42
CA TYR A 93 -13.32 -9.54 3.92
C TYR A 93 -12.09 -8.66 3.70
N SER A 94 -11.15 -8.64 4.66
CA SER A 94 -9.89 -7.88 4.52
C SER A 94 -9.03 -8.42 3.37
N VAL A 95 -8.85 -9.75 3.31
CA VAL A 95 -8.03 -10.40 2.28
C VAL A 95 -8.63 -10.22 0.89
N SER A 96 -9.94 -10.46 0.74
CA SER A 96 -10.63 -10.24 -0.54
C SER A 96 -10.58 -8.77 -0.96
N GLY A 97 -10.69 -7.82 -0.01
CA GLY A 97 -10.48 -6.40 -0.26
C GLY A 97 -9.11 -6.08 -0.85
N ALA A 98 -8.03 -6.59 -0.27
CA ALA A 98 -6.68 -6.40 -0.79
C ALA A 98 -6.50 -6.98 -2.20
N VAL A 99 -7.09 -8.15 -2.48
CA VAL A 99 -7.09 -8.77 -3.82
C VAL A 99 -7.86 -7.91 -4.82
N VAL A 100 -9.07 -7.47 -4.48
CA VAL A 100 -9.90 -6.61 -5.35
C VAL A 100 -9.20 -5.28 -5.62
N LEU A 101 -8.65 -4.63 -4.60
CA LEU A 101 -7.89 -3.39 -4.76
C LEU A 101 -6.65 -3.59 -5.66
N THR A 102 -5.94 -4.70 -5.51
CA THR A 102 -4.81 -5.06 -6.38
C THR A 102 -5.25 -5.20 -7.85
N ALA A 103 -6.38 -5.85 -8.11
CA ALA A 103 -6.94 -5.99 -9.46
C ALA A 103 -7.40 -4.63 -10.05
N ILE A 104 -8.00 -3.77 -9.22
CA ILE A 104 -8.37 -2.40 -9.63
C ILE A 104 -7.11 -1.62 -10.00
N ILE A 105 -6.08 -1.63 -9.14
CA ILE A 105 -4.80 -0.95 -9.37
C ILE A 105 -4.13 -1.48 -10.64
N PHE A 106 -4.15 -2.79 -10.89
CA PHE A 106 -3.67 -3.36 -12.14
C PHE A 106 -4.36 -2.72 -13.35
N THR A 107 -5.69 -2.61 -13.32
CA THR A 107 -6.48 -2.07 -14.43
C THR A 107 -6.16 -0.59 -14.70
N ILE A 108 -6.00 0.22 -13.64
CA ILE A 108 -5.77 1.66 -13.76
C ILE A 108 -4.30 2.10 -13.77
N ARG A 109 -3.34 1.18 -13.60
CA ARG A 109 -1.90 1.49 -13.41
C ARG A 109 -1.31 2.45 -14.46
N LYS A 110 -1.71 2.29 -15.73
CA LYS A 110 -1.18 3.11 -16.84
C LYS A 110 -1.64 4.56 -16.70
N TRP A 111 -2.88 4.76 -16.26
CA TRP A 111 -3.44 6.08 -16.00
C TRP A 111 -2.77 6.74 -14.79
N LEU A 112 -2.60 6.00 -13.69
CA LEU A 112 -1.90 6.50 -12.49
C LEU A 112 -0.49 6.99 -12.83
N ILE A 113 0.29 6.18 -13.54
CA ILE A 113 1.68 6.52 -13.85
C ILE A 113 1.78 7.71 -14.81
N ARG A 114 0.86 7.86 -15.78
CA ARG A 114 0.82 9.05 -16.63
C ARG A 114 0.54 10.35 -15.86
N LYS A 115 -0.17 10.29 -14.72
CA LYS A 115 -0.45 11.47 -13.88
C LYS A 115 0.74 11.86 -13.01
N ILE A 116 1.61 10.89 -12.70
CA ILE A 116 2.72 11.06 -11.75
C ILE A 116 4.03 11.38 -12.48
N ILE A 117 4.18 10.97 -13.73
CA ILE A 117 5.32 11.39 -14.56
C ILE A 117 5.05 12.81 -15.09
#